data_AF-A0A1H1NZA8-F1
#
_entry.id   AF-A0A1H1NZA8-F1
#
_cell.length_a   1.000
_cell.length_b   1.000
_cell.length_c   1.000
_cell.angle_alpha   90.00
_cell.angle_beta   90.00
_cell.angle_gamma   90.00
#
_symmetry.space_group_name_H-M   'P 1'
#
loop_
_entity.id
_entity.type
_entity.pdbx_description
1 polymer ?
#
loop_
_entity_poly.entity_id
_entity_poly.type
_entity_poly.pdbx_seq_one_letter_code
_entity_poly.pdbx_strand_id
1 'polypeptide(L)'
;MTFLEKSMSARQLSGVRVNWMYFGLVILGISAAFLIWARKADVVDDHRRARQLVLYYTLSRTEDPVIVLGDSIVEASTLPRSICGHAIVNAGLNGASTASDLGNWLSQALDAKRAALIIVSLGTNDALVSATSSKQGFGDRYRALLAQLSKLTPQLAVLEIPPVEAKGRMTVAMQNEASATITEYNSVLPDVTSQSGAAFVALPAMQKPSTIDGVHLSSGGYQAWDRAVTETAARICS
;
A
#
# COMPACT_ATOMS: atom_id res chain seq x y z
N MET A 1 62.51 35.05 53.00
CA MET A 1 61.95 33.71 52.70
C MET A 1 60.43 33.85 52.84
N THR A 2 59.74 34.19 51.74
CA THR A 2 58.86 33.29 50.94
C THR A 2 57.58 32.91 51.69
N PHE A 3 56.39 33.42 51.35
CA PHE A 3 55.27 32.78 50.61
C PHE A 3 54.00 33.53 51.11
N LEU A 4 52.89 33.83 50.42
CA LEU A 4 52.37 33.64 49.06
C LEU A 4 51.13 34.55 48.94
N GLU A 5 51.03 35.33 47.87
CA GLU A 5 49.74 35.84 47.36
C GLU A 5 48.89 34.65 46.90
N LYS A 6 47.60 34.63 47.26
CA LYS A 6 46.63 33.71 46.65
C LYS A 6 45.61 34.52 45.87
N SER A 7 45.92 34.71 44.59
CA SER A 7 45.03 35.29 43.59
C SER A 7 43.79 34.40 43.41
N MET A 8 42.62 35.05 43.35
CA MET A 8 41.36 34.43 42.93
C MET A 8 41.47 33.94 41.47
N SER A 9 41.31 32.63 41.26
CA SER A 9 41.19 32.04 39.93
C SER A 9 39.74 32.10 39.47
N ALA A 10 39.47 32.96 38.49
CA ALA A 10 38.21 32.95 37.76
C ALA A 10 38.13 31.65 36.95
N ARG A 11 37.11 30.83 37.21
CA ARG A 11 36.78 29.67 36.37
C ARG A 11 36.38 30.19 34.99
N GLN A 12 37.25 29.97 34.01
CA GLN A 12 37.00 30.18 32.60
C GLN A 12 35.99 29.11 32.14
N LEU A 13 34.72 29.48 32.02
CA LEU A 13 33.71 28.66 31.35
C LEU A 13 34.12 28.52 29.89
N SER A 14 34.46 27.30 29.47
CA SER A 14 34.70 26.95 28.08
C SER A 14 33.41 27.15 27.30
N GLY A 15 33.32 28.28 26.59
CA GLY A 15 32.23 28.55 25.66
C GLY A 15 32.23 27.47 24.58
N VAL A 16 31.17 26.66 24.55
CA VAL A 16 30.87 25.78 23.41
C VAL A 16 30.69 26.68 22.20
N ARG A 17 31.69 26.74 21.32
CA ARG A 17 31.56 27.41 20.01
C ARG A 17 30.61 26.57 19.16
N VAL A 18 29.32 26.88 19.22
CA VAL A 18 28.35 26.35 18.26
C VAL A 18 28.78 26.85 16.88
N ASN A 19 29.21 25.93 16.03
CA ASN A 19 29.63 26.27 14.68
C ASN A 19 28.36 26.53 13.84
N TRP A 20 27.93 27.79 13.82
CA TRP A 20 26.71 28.25 13.13
C TRP A 20 26.64 27.84 11.66
N MET A 21 27.78 27.59 11.03
CA MET A 21 27.88 27.06 9.66
C MET A 21 27.36 25.63 9.54
N TYR A 22 27.62 24.76 10.53
CA TYR A 22 27.08 23.39 10.57
C TYR A 22 25.57 23.40 10.85
N PHE A 23 25.11 24.30 11.72
CA PHE A 23 23.68 24.45 12.01
C PHE A 23 22.90 24.91 10.77
N GLY A 24 23.46 25.87 10.01
CA GLY A 24 22.91 26.33 8.75
C GLY A 24 22.82 25.22 7.70
N LEU A 25 23.87 24.40 7.54
CA LEU A 25 23.89 23.28 6.59
C LEU A 25 22.92 22.16 6.96
N VAL A 26 22.75 21.85 8.25
CA VAL A 26 21.76 20.86 8.71
C VAL A 26 20.33 21.33 8.46
N ILE A 27 20.02 22.61 8.73
CA ILE A 27 18.70 23.19 8.44
C ILE A 27 18.43 23.22 6.92
N LEU A 28 19.44 23.56 6.10
CA LEU A 28 19.31 23.55 4.64
C LEU A 28 19.11 22.14 4.08
N GLY A 29 19.77 21.13 4.67
CA GLY A 29 19.59 19.72 4.31
C GLY A 29 18.20 19.18 4.69
N ILE A 30 17.71 19.51 5.89
CA ILE A 30 16.37 19.11 6.34
C ILE A 30 15.28 19.77 5.48
N SER A 31 15.43 21.06 5.17
CA SER A 31 14.47 21.78 4.31
C SER A 31 14.47 21.29 2.86
N ALA A 32 15.63 20.97 2.28
CA ALA A 32 15.71 20.36 0.95
C ALA A 32 15.09 18.95 0.93
N ALA A 33 15.35 18.12 1.94
CA ALA A 33 14.74 16.80 2.07
C ALA A 33 13.22 16.89 2.23
N PHE A 34 12.72 17.85 3.03
CA PHE A 34 11.30 18.12 3.20
C PHE A 34 10.64 18.58 1.89
N LEU A 35 11.27 19.50 1.14
CA LEU A 35 10.76 19.97 -0.15
C LEU A 35 10.71 18.85 -1.21
N ILE A 36 11.70 17.96 -1.24
CA ILE A 36 11.72 16.80 -2.14
C ILE A 36 10.63 15.79 -1.75
N TRP A 37 10.44 15.55 -0.46
CA TRP A 37 9.40 14.66 0.04
C TRP A 37 7.99 15.21 -0.24
N ALA A 38 7.76 16.50 0.04
CA ALA A 38 6.49 17.18 -0.24
C ALA A 38 6.13 17.12 -1.73
N ARG A 39 7.07 17.45 -2.62
CA ARG A 39 6.85 17.35 -4.07
C ARG A 39 6.52 15.92 -4.53
N LYS A 40 7.12 14.90 -3.92
CA LYS A 40 6.81 13.50 -4.26
C LYS A 40 5.43 13.10 -3.78
N ALA A 41 5.03 13.54 -2.59
CA ALA A 41 3.68 13.33 -2.07
C ALA A 41 2.65 13.98 -2.99
N ASP A 42 2.89 15.22 -3.43
CA ASP A 42 2.02 15.94 -4.37
C ASP A 42 1.86 15.19 -5.70
N VAL A 43 2.95 14.71 -6.31
CA VAL A 43 2.88 13.95 -7.58
C VAL A 43 2.12 12.63 -7.45
N VAL A 44 2.28 11.93 -6.32
CA VAL A 44 1.54 10.69 -6.05
C VAL A 44 0.05 10.98 -5.86
N ASP A 45 -0.29 12.07 -5.17
CA ASP A 45 -1.66 12.51 -4.95
C ASP A 45 -2.34 12.93 -6.27
N ASP A 46 -1.64 13.71 -7.10
CA ASP A 46 -2.11 14.12 -8.42
C ASP A 46 -2.38 12.93 -9.35
N HIS A 47 -1.47 11.95 -9.40
CA HIS A 47 -1.66 10.72 -10.18
C HIS A 47 -2.88 9.92 -9.69
N ARG A 48 -2.98 9.72 -8.38
CA ARG A 48 -4.10 8.99 -7.78
C ARG A 48 -5.43 9.69 -8.07
N ARG A 49 -5.50 11.00 -7.92
CA ARG A 49 -6.71 11.80 -8.20
C ARG A 49 -7.12 11.71 -9.67
N ALA A 50 -6.17 11.84 -10.59
CA ALA A 50 -6.44 11.70 -12.02
C ALA A 50 -6.98 10.31 -12.36
N ARG A 51 -6.37 9.25 -11.80
CA ARG A 51 -6.84 7.87 -11.99
C ARG A 51 -8.22 7.64 -11.40
N GLN A 52 -8.51 8.15 -10.20
CA GLN A 52 -9.83 8.05 -9.59
C GLN A 52 -10.93 8.68 -10.46
N LEU A 53 -10.63 9.80 -11.14
CA LEU A 53 -11.58 10.43 -12.07
C LEU A 53 -11.84 9.53 -13.30
N VAL A 54 -10.79 8.95 -13.88
CA VAL A 54 -10.92 8.02 -15.02
C VAL A 54 -11.73 6.78 -14.60
N LEU A 55 -11.47 6.24 -13.41
CA LEU A 55 -12.20 5.10 -12.88
C LEU A 55 -13.65 5.44 -12.58
N TYR A 56 -13.95 6.63 -12.05
CA TYR A 56 -15.32 7.11 -11.85
C TYR A 56 -16.12 7.09 -13.17
N TYR A 57 -15.55 7.64 -14.26
CA TYR A 57 -16.21 7.59 -15.57
C TYR A 57 -16.27 6.18 -16.19
N THR A 58 -15.33 5.30 -15.84
CA THR A 58 -15.33 3.92 -16.32
C THR A 58 -16.44 3.13 -15.62
N LEU A 59 -16.49 3.19 -14.29
CA LEU A 59 -17.45 2.46 -13.46
C LEU A 59 -18.89 2.95 -13.67
N SER A 60 -19.10 4.27 -13.76
CA SER A 60 -20.43 4.85 -14.04
C SER A 60 -21.04 4.41 -15.38
N ARG A 61 -20.23 3.96 -16.34
CA ARG A 61 -20.69 3.46 -17.66
C ARG A 61 -20.59 1.94 -17.83
N THR A 62 -20.03 1.25 -16.84
CA THR A 62 -19.87 -0.21 -16.89
C THR A 62 -21.00 -0.86 -16.09
N GLU A 63 -21.76 -1.73 -16.73
CA GLU A 63 -22.79 -2.51 -16.06
C GLU A 63 -22.22 -3.81 -15.50
N ASP A 64 -22.63 -4.14 -14.28
CA ASP A 64 -22.30 -5.38 -13.58
C ASP A 64 -20.82 -5.82 -13.69
N PRO A 65 -19.84 -4.94 -13.37
CA PRO A 65 -18.43 -5.22 -13.58
C PRO A 65 -17.86 -6.27 -12.62
N VAL A 66 -16.79 -6.93 -13.05
CA VAL A 66 -15.79 -7.52 -12.14
C VAL A 66 -14.78 -6.43 -11.80
N ILE A 67 -14.65 -6.08 -10.54
CA ILE A 67 -13.75 -5.02 -10.10
C ILE A 67 -12.56 -5.64 -9.38
N VAL A 68 -11.35 -5.30 -9.83
CA VAL A 68 -10.13 -5.62 -9.09
C VAL A 68 -9.67 -4.35 -8.41
N LEU A 69 -9.89 -4.27 -7.11
CA LEU A 69 -9.63 -3.10 -6.27
C LEU A 69 -8.31 -3.27 -5.53
N GLY A 70 -7.42 -2.29 -5.59
CA GLY A 70 -6.18 -2.39 -4.83
C GLY A 70 -5.22 -1.23 -5.03
N ASP A 71 -3.93 -1.52 -4.87
CA ASP A 71 -2.87 -0.53 -4.90
C ASP A 71 -2.13 -0.47 -6.26
N SER A 72 -0.86 -0.06 -6.24
CA SER A 72 -0.02 0.01 -7.43
C SER A 72 0.20 -1.33 -8.12
N ILE A 73 0.13 -2.45 -7.39
CA ILE A 73 0.26 -3.79 -7.96
C ILE A 73 -0.94 -4.08 -8.88
N VAL A 74 -2.15 -3.79 -8.40
CA VAL A 74 -3.36 -3.88 -9.22
C VAL A 74 -3.26 -2.92 -10.39
N GLU A 75 -2.90 -1.66 -10.13
CA GLU A 75 -2.85 -0.62 -11.16
C GLU A 75 -1.94 -0.99 -12.35
N ALA A 76 -0.79 -1.60 -12.09
CA ALA A 76 0.17 -1.99 -13.12
C ALA A 76 -0.12 -3.34 -13.79
N SER A 77 -1.15 -4.08 -13.36
CA SER A 77 -1.55 -5.35 -13.99
C SER A 77 -2.14 -5.17 -15.39
N THR A 78 -1.92 -6.16 -16.26
CA THR A 78 -2.46 -6.21 -17.63
C THR A 78 -3.61 -7.21 -17.74
N LEU A 79 -4.59 -7.09 -16.84
CA LEU A 79 -5.75 -7.97 -16.79
C LEU A 79 -6.53 -7.98 -18.12
N PRO A 80 -7.18 -9.10 -18.49
CA PRO A 80 -8.03 -9.14 -19.67
C PRO A 80 -9.19 -8.13 -19.53
N ARG A 81 -9.73 -7.68 -20.66
CA ARG A 81 -10.81 -6.65 -20.66
C ARG A 81 -12.14 -7.16 -20.11
N SER A 82 -12.38 -8.46 -20.18
CA SER A 82 -13.64 -9.07 -19.76
C SER A 82 -13.46 -10.53 -19.41
N ILE A 83 -14.36 -11.05 -18.58
CA ILE A 83 -14.47 -12.47 -18.26
C ILE A 83 -15.95 -12.81 -18.08
N CYS A 84 -16.40 -13.88 -18.73
CA CYS A 84 -17.76 -14.41 -18.61
C CYS A 84 -18.88 -13.38 -18.84
N GLY A 85 -18.68 -12.48 -19.80
CA GLY A 85 -19.64 -11.44 -20.15
C GLY A 85 -19.55 -10.17 -19.31
N HIS A 86 -18.77 -10.17 -18.23
CA HIS A 86 -18.54 -9.00 -17.38
C HIS A 86 -17.26 -8.29 -17.79
N ALA A 87 -17.30 -6.96 -17.87
CA ALA A 87 -16.08 -6.17 -18.03
C ALA A 87 -15.23 -6.27 -16.75
N ILE A 88 -13.92 -6.43 -16.91
CA ILE A 88 -12.98 -6.32 -15.79
C ILE A 88 -12.51 -4.88 -15.69
N VAL A 89 -12.75 -4.27 -14.55
CA VAL A 89 -12.26 -2.93 -14.23
C VAL A 89 -11.06 -3.05 -13.28
N ASN A 90 -9.88 -2.69 -13.79
CA ASN A 90 -8.67 -2.53 -12.98
C ASN A 90 -8.80 -1.22 -12.17
N ALA A 91 -9.29 -1.35 -10.94
CA ALA A 91 -9.46 -0.26 -9.98
C ALA A 91 -8.28 -0.18 -8.99
N GLY A 92 -7.05 -0.42 -9.46
CA GLY A 92 -5.85 -0.17 -8.68
C GLY A 92 -5.62 1.34 -8.50
N LEU A 93 -5.10 1.75 -7.35
CA LEU A 93 -4.77 3.14 -7.04
C LEU A 93 -3.41 3.18 -6.35
N ASN A 94 -2.40 3.77 -7.00
CA ASN A 94 -1.07 3.89 -6.43
C ASN A 94 -1.07 4.38 -4.96
N GLY A 95 -0.33 3.68 -4.11
CA GLY A 95 -0.22 3.97 -2.68
C GLY A 95 -1.46 3.64 -1.84
N ALA A 96 -2.50 3.02 -2.40
CA ALA A 96 -3.67 2.65 -1.63
C ALA A 96 -3.35 1.59 -0.54
N SER A 97 -4.07 1.70 0.57
CA SER A 97 -3.95 0.88 1.77
C SER A 97 -5.33 0.63 2.37
N THR A 98 -5.42 -0.16 3.43
CA THR A 98 -6.72 -0.35 4.14
C THR A 98 -7.27 0.96 4.75
N ALA A 99 -6.44 2.00 4.90
CA ALA A 99 -6.84 3.31 5.41
C ALA A 99 -7.29 4.30 4.32
N SER A 100 -7.34 3.89 3.04
CA SER A 100 -7.54 4.76 1.88
C SER A 100 -9.01 5.09 1.53
N ASP A 101 -9.96 4.78 2.41
CA ASP A 101 -11.41 5.01 2.21
C ASP A 101 -11.98 4.45 0.90
N LEU A 102 -11.44 3.33 0.42
CA LEU A 102 -11.78 2.79 -0.90
C LEU A 102 -13.24 2.32 -1.02
N GLY A 103 -13.86 1.85 0.06
CA GLY A 103 -15.25 1.38 0.02
C GLY A 103 -16.24 2.51 -0.22
N ASN A 104 -16.08 3.64 0.45
CA ASN A 104 -16.89 4.85 0.20
C ASN A 104 -16.64 5.42 -1.20
N TRP A 105 -15.37 5.51 -1.61
CA TRP A 105 -15.02 5.96 -2.96
C TRP A 105 -15.67 5.06 -4.04
N LEU A 106 -15.56 3.74 -3.89
CA LEU A 106 -16.11 2.80 -4.88
C LEU A 106 -17.65 2.85 -4.92
N SER A 107 -18.29 2.98 -3.76
CA SER A 107 -19.75 3.17 -3.65
C SER A 107 -20.22 4.37 -4.46
N GLN A 108 -19.51 5.51 -4.36
CA GLN A 108 -19.80 6.70 -5.14
C GLN A 108 -19.55 6.50 -6.64
N ALA A 109 -18.47 5.80 -6.99
CA ALA A 109 -18.11 5.55 -8.39
C ALA A 109 -19.07 4.60 -9.12
N LEU A 110 -19.71 3.69 -8.38
CA LEU A 110 -20.72 2.78 -8.93
C LEU A 110 -22.10 3.43 -9.08
N ASP A 111 -22.37 4.55 -8.39
CA ASP A 111 -23.62 5.30 -8.49
C ASP A 111 -24.88 4.42 -8.38
N ALA A 112 -25.04 3.77 -7.23
CA ALA A 112 -26.09 2.80 -6.91
C ALA A 112 -26.09 1.47 -7.69
N LYS A 113 -25.22 1.30 -8.69
CA LYS A 113 -25.04 0.01 -9.38
C LYS A 113 -24.30 -0.99 -8.50
N ARG A 114 -24.45 -2.27 -8.86
CA ARG A 114 -23.72 -3.38 -8.24
C ARG A 114 -22.64 -3.91 -9.17
N ALA A 115 -21.60 -4.47 -8.56
CA ALA A 115 -20.60 -5.27 -9.23
C ALA A 115 -20.97 -6.75 -9.17
N ALA A 116 -20.58 -7.53 -10.18
CA ALA A 116 -20.74 -8.98 -10.20
C ALA A 116 -19.82 -9.63 -9.15
N LEU A 117 -18.60 -9.08 -9.02
CA LEU A 117 -17.56 -9.53 -8.12
C LEU A 117 -16.62 -8.36 -7.81
N ILE A 118 -16.16 -8.26 -6.57
CA ILE A 118 -15.02 -7.40 -6.20
C ILE A 118 -13.90 -8.27 -5.64
N ILE A 119 -12.72 -8.19 -6.25
CA ILE A 119 -11.49 -8.82 -5.80
C ILE A 119 -10.60 -7.73 -5.21
N VAL A 120 -10.24 -7.85 -3.93
CA VAL A 120 -9.40 -6.88 -3.22
C VAL A 120 -7.97 -7.39 -3.11
N SER A 121 -7.00 -6.57 -3.49
CA SER A 121 -5.57 -6.81 -3.26
C SER A 121 -4.95 -5.57 -2.62
N LEU A 122 -4.80 -5.61 -1.30
CA LEU A 122 -4.29 -4.53 -0.47
C LEU A 122 -3.46 -5.10 0.68
N GLY A 123 -2.57 -4.28 1.22
CA GLY A 123 -1.80 -4.58 2.43
C GLY A 123 -0.30 -4.40 2.24
N THR A 124 0.19 -4.33 1.00
CA THR A 124 1.59 -4.01 0.71
C THR A 124 1.95 -2.63 1.26
N ASN A 125 1.16 -1.59 0.96
CA ASN A 125 1.42 -0.25 1.52
C ASN A 125 1.20 -0.19 3.04
N ASP A 126 0.25 -0.95 3.61
CA ASP A 126 0.09 -1.04 5.06
C ASP A 126 1.36 -1.59 5.74
N ALA A 127 2.00 -2.59 5.13
CA ALA A 127 3.22 -3.21 5.65
C ALA A 127 4.49 -2.38 5.42
N LEU A 128 4.50 -1.49 4.41
CA LEU A 128 5.66 -0.65 4.08
C LEU A 128 5.69 0.68 4.84
N VAL A 129 4.59 1.10 5.45
CA VAL A 129 4.58 2.26 6.34
C VAL A 129 5.09 1.84 7.72
N SER A 130 6.29 2.30 8.10
CA SER A 130 6.96 1.92 9.35
C SER A 130 6.04 1.93 10.58
N ALA A 131 5.91 0.73 11.19
CA ALA A 131 5.51 0.45 12.57
C ALA A 131 4.14 0.90 13.13
N THR A 132 3.26 1.61 12.39
CA THR A 132 2.03 2.16 13.02
C THR A 132 0.80 1.24 12.99
N SER A 133 0.79 0.18 12.18
CA SER A 133 -0.39 -0.69 12.04
C SER A 133 -0.16 -2.05 12.69
N SER A 134 -0.67 -2.22 13.91
CA SER A 134 -0.72 -3.54 14.54
C SER A 134 -1.50 -4.53 13.68
N LYS A 135 -1.16 -5.82 13.77
CA LYS A 135 -1.90 -6.93 13.16
C LYS A 135 -3.42 -6.81 13.38
N GLN A 136 -3.82 -6.47 14.61
CA GLN A 136 -5.23 -6.25 14.95
C GLN A 136 -5.82 -5.04 14.21
N GLY A 137 -5.14 -3.89 14.22
CA GLY A 137 -5.62 -2.68 13.55
C GLY A 137 -5.73 -2.84 12.04
N PHE A 138 -4.80 -3.59 11.42
CA PHE A 138 -4.91 -3.99 10.02
C PHE A 138 -6.18 -4.83 9.78
N GLY A 139 -6.38 -5.89 10.58
CA GLY A 139 -7.57 -6.74 10.47
C GLY A 139 -8.89 -5.98 10.69
N ASP A 140 -8.94 -5.04 11.65
CA ASP A 140 -10.10 -4.19 11.91
C ASP A 140 -10.46 -3.32 10.70
N ARG A 141 -9.47 -2.62 10.11
CA ARG A 141 -9.69 -1.79 8.92
C ARG A 141 -10.09 -2.61 7.72
N TYR A 142 -9.46 -3.78 7.53
CA TYR A 142 -9.80 -4.67 6.43
C TYR A 142 -11.25 -5.18 6.55
N ARG A 143 -11.69 -5.58 7.76
CA ARG A 143 -13.09 -5.95 8.03
C ARG A 143 -14.05 -4.80 7.74
N ALA A 144 -13.72 -3.59 8.18
CA ALA A 144 -14.53 -2.41 7.89
C ALA A 144 -14.67 -2.16 6.37
N LEU A 145 -13.57 -2.30 5.62
CA LEU A 145 -13.59 -2.22 4.16
C LEU A 145 -14.50 -3.29 3.55
N LEU A 146 -14.33 -4.57 3.92
CA LEU A 146 -15.17 -5.64 3.36
C LEU A 146 -16.65 -5.47 3.70
N ALA A 147 -16.99 -4.96 4.89
CA ALA A 147 -18.36 -4.64 5.27
C ALA A 147 -18.99 -3.51 4.43
N GLN A 148 -18.18 -2.58 3.91
CA GLN A 148 -18.64 -1.58 2.95
C GLN A 148 -18.82 -2.22 1.56
N LEU A 149 -17.84 -2.99 1.10
CA LEU A 149 -17.84 -3.60 -0.22
C LEU A 149 -18.94 -4.66 -0.41
N SER A 150 -19.31 -5.39 0.65
CA SER A 150 -20.37 -6.41 0.60
C SER A 150 -21.75 -5.85 0.29
N LYS A 151 -21.93 -4.53 0.45
CA LYS A 151 -23.16 -3.83 0.04
C LYS A 151 -23.22 -3.59 -1.47
N LEU A 152 -22.06 -3.62 -2.15
CA LEU A 152 -21.89 -3.31 -3.57
C LEU A 152 -21.85 -4.55 -4.46
N THR A 153 -21.64 -5.74 -3.90
CA THR A 153 -21.54 -7.00 -4.64
C THR A 153 -21.99 -8.18 -3.77
N PRO A 154 -22.63 -9.20 -4.34
CA PRO A 154 -22.88 -10.46 -3.63
C PRO A 154 -21.62 -11.34 -3.50
N GLN A 155 -20.58 -11.10 -4.31
CA GLN A 155 -19.36 -11.90 -4.31
C GLN A 155 -18.13 -11.03 -4.00
N LEU A 156 -17.37 -11.45 -2.99
CA LEU A 156 -16.12 -10.79 -2.57
C LEU A 156 -15.00 -11.80 -2.51
N ALA A 157 -13.81 -11.38 -2.94
CA ALA A 157 -12.58 -12.12 -2.73
C ALA A 157 -11.46 -11.19 -2.26
N VAL A 158 -10.51 -11.74 -1.52
CA VAL A 158 -9.28 -11.06 -1.08
C VAL A 158 -8.08 -11.90 -1.48
N LEU A 159 -7.18 -11.29 -2.24
CA LEU A 159 -5.89 -11.90 -2.54
C LEU A 159 -4.94 -11.80 -1.34
N GLU A 160 -4.15 -12.84 -1.15
CA GLU A 160 -2.96 -12.78 -0.31
C GLU A 160 -2.03 -11.63 -0.75
N ILE A 161 -1.33 -11.03 0.22
CA ILE A 161 -0.37 -9.96 -0.05
C ILE A 161 0.91 -10.59 -0.63
N PRO A 162 1.38 -10.14 -1.81
CA PRO A 162 2.58 -10.70 -2.43
C PRO A 162 3.86 -10.37 -1.64
N PRO A 163 4.93 -11.18 -1.81
CA PRO A 163 6.20 -10.94 -1.14
C PRO A 163 6.93 -9.70 -1.69
N VAL A 164 7.76 -9.10 -0.84
CA VAL A 164 8.72 -8.04 -1.19
C VAL A 164 10.15 -8.58 -1.25
N GLU A 165 11.04 -7.92 -1.99
CA GLU A 165 12.43 -8.36 -2.18
C GLU A 165 13.43 -7.20 -2.00
N ALA A 166 14.62 -7.49 -1.49
CA ALA A 166 15.70 -6.54 -1.34
C ALA A 166 16.28 -6.19 -2.71
N LYS A 167 15.71 -5.16 -3.32
CA LYS A 167 16.05 -4.68 -4.66
C LYS A 167 15.72 -3.20 -4.77
N GLY A 168 16.48 -2.48 -5.60
CA GLY A 168 16.26 -1.05 -5.81
C GLY A 168 16.39 -0.26 -4.50
N ARG A 169 15.29 0.36 -4.07
CA ARG A 169 15.23 1.14 -2.81
C ARG A 169 14.89 0.29 -1.59
N MET A 170 14.46 -0.96 -1.78
CA MET A 170 14.18 -1.88 -0.69
C MET A 170 15.50 -2.48 -0.19
N THR A 171 15.94 -2.05 0.99
CA THR A 171 17.12 -2.66 1.65
C THR A 171 16.78 -4.02 2.23
N VAL A 172 17.79 -4.83 2.59
CA VAL A 172 17.58 -6.11 3.28
C VAL A 172 16.85 -5.92 4.62
N ALA A 173 17.18 -4.86 5.37
CA ALA A 173 16.50 -4.54 6.63
C ALA A 173 15.02 -4.22 6.41
N MET A 174 14.71 -3.38 5.40
CA MET A 174 13.33 -3.06 5.03
C MET A 174 12.57 -4.30 4.54
N GLN A 175 13.20 -5.14 3.72
CA GLN A 175 12.61 -6.39 3.26
C GLN A 175 12.27 -7.29 4.47
N ASN A 176 13.18 -7.45 5.42
CA ASN A 176 12.95 -8.30 6.59
C ASN A 176 11.78 -7.80 7.45
N GLU A 177 11.72 -6.49 7.72
CA GLU A 177 10.63 -5.86 8.46
C GLU A 177 9.29 -6.05 7.73
N ALA A 178 9.23 -5.62 6.47
CA ALA A 178 8.01 -5.72 5.66
C ALA A 178 7.56 -7.16 5.44
N SER A 179 8.48 -8.12 5.23
CA SER A 179 8.13 -9.53 5.07
C SER A 179 7.57 -10.13 6.35
N ALA A 180 8.09 -9.74 7.52
CA ALA A 180 7.54 -10.15 8.80
C ALA A 180 6.10 -9.62 8.98
N THR A 181 5.88 -8.32 8.70
CA THR A 181 4.54 -7.72 8.75
C THR A 181 3.58 -8.34 7.73
N ILE A 182 4.00 -8.57 6.49
CA ILE A 182 3.21 -9.24 5.46
C ILE A 182 2.83 -10.66 5.91
N THR A 183 3.76 -11.39 6.55
CA THR A 183 3.46 -12.72 7.11
C THR A 183 2.38 -12.63 8.20
N GLU A 184 2.47 -11.64 9.10
CA GLU A 184 1.44 -11.42 10.11
C GLU A 184 0.08 -11.05 9.51
N TYR A 185 0.06 -10.20 8.48
CA TYR A 185 -1.16 -9.79 7.79
C TYR A 185 -1.80 -10.94 7.01
N ASN A 186 -1.02 -11.68 6.22
CA ASN A 186 -1.50 -12.87 5.52
C ASN A 186 -2.05 -13.92 6.50
N SER A 187 -1.52 -14.02 7.71
CA SER A 187 -2.05 -14.93 8.74
C SER A 187 -3.45 -14.56 9.26
N VAL A 188 -3.90 -13.30 9.13
CA VAL A 188 -5.26 -12.89 9.57
C VAL A 188 -6.28 -12.81 8.44
N LEU A 189 -5.84 -12.75 7.18
CA LEU A 189 -6.75 -12.59 6.04
C LEU A 189 -7.79 -13.73 5.94
N PRO A 190 -7.47 -15.02 6.19
CA PRO A 190 -8.49 -16.07 6.21
C PRO A 190 -9.62 -15.80 7.22
N ASP A 191 -9.29 -15.38 8.44
CA ASP A 191 -10.28 -15.06 9.47
C ASP A 191 -11.10 -13.81 9.10
N VAL A 192 -10.42 -12.75 8.63
CA VAL A 192 -11.05 -11.49 8.17
C VAL A 192 -12.06 -11.75 7.06
N THR A 193 -11.69 -12.57 6.06
CA THR A 193 -12.56 -12.89 4.92
C THR A 193 -13.75 -13.74 5.34
N SER A 194 -13.52 -14.78 6.16
CA SER A 194 -14.59 -15.68 6.63
C SER A 194 -15.70 -14.94 7.37
N GLN A 195 -15.34 -13.99 8.24
CA GLN A 195 -16.29 -13.17 9.00
C GLN A 195 -17.10 -12.20 8.12
N SER A 196 -16.59 -11.90 6.92
CA SER A 196 -17.20 -10.96 5.98
C SER A 196 -17.92 -11.66 4.82
N GLY A 197 -17.95 -13.00 4.81
CA GLY A 197 -18.50 -13.79 3.69
C GLY A 197 -17.68 -13.68 2.40
N ALA A 198 -16.43 -13.21 2.47
CA ALA A 198 -15.52 -13.13 1.34
C ALA A 198 -14.69 -14.41 1.20
N ALA A 199 -14.22 -14.70 0.00
CA ALA A 199 -13.25 -15.76 -0.24
C ALA A 199 -11.81 -15.25 -0.02
N PHE A 200 -11.00 -15.97 0.75
CA PHE A 200 -9.55 -15.78 0.72
C PHE A 200 -8.94 -16.54 -0.46
N VAL A 201 -8.00 -15.89 -1.15
CA VAL A 201 -7.32 -16.45 -2.32
C VAL A 201 -5.81 -16.37 -2.07
N ALA A 202 -5.23 -17.52 -1.74
CA ALA A 202 -3.78 -17.67 -1.65
C ALA A 202 -3.13 -17.47 -3.02
N LEU A 203 -1.97 -16.82 -3.05
CA LEU A 203 -1.24 -16.62 -4.29
C LEU A 203 -0.45 -17.89 -4.65
N PRO A 204 -0.41 -18.28 -5.94
CA PRO A 204 0.52 -19.31 -6.39
C PRO A 204 1.97 -18.91 -6.10
N ALA A 205 2.84 -19.92 -5.98
CA ALA A 205 4.28 -19.67 -5.84
C ALA A 205 4.80 -18.78 -6.99
N MET A 206 5.44 -17.67 -6.64
CA MET A 206 5.99 -16.72 -7.59
C MET A 206 7.45 -17.06 -7.94
N GLN A 207 7.81 -16.94 -9.21
CA GLN A 207 9.19 -17.11 -9.66
C GLN A 207 10.07 -15.97 -9.15
N LYS A 208 11.20 -16.30 -8.53
CA LYS A 208 12.19 -15.30 -8.09
C LYS A 208 13.13 -14.90 -9.25
N PRO A 209 13.48 -13.61 -9.41
CA PRO A 209 12.97 -12.48 -8.63
C PRO A 209 11.51 -12.16 -8.97
N SER A 210 10.68 -12.09 -7.94
CA SER A 210 9.24 -11.83 -8.07
C SER A 210 8.92 -10.35 -8.30
N THR A 211 9.91 -9.46 -8.10
CA THR A 211 9.76 -8.00 -8.17
C THR A 211 10.79 -7.34 -9.09
N ILE A 212 10.44 -6.16 -9.61
CA ILE A 212 11.35 -5.31 -10.41
C ILE A 212 12.13 -4.30 -9.56
N ASP A 213 11.55 -3.83 -8.47
CA ASP A 213 12.11 -2.75 -7.63
C ASP A 213 12.02 -3.04 -6.13
N GLY A 214 11.70 -4.28 -5.78
CA GLY A 214 11.50 -4.75 -4.42
C GLY A 214 10.05 -4.74 -3.94
N VAL A 215 9.13 -4.12 -4.69
CA VAL A 215 7.69 -4.06 -4.35
C VAL A 215 6.83 -4.45 -5.55
N HIS A 216 7.01 -3.78 -6.68
CA HIS A 216 6.20 -4.02 -7.89
C HIS A 216 6.63 -5.32 -8.56
N LEU A 217 5.65 -6.10 -8.99
CA LEU A 217 5.87 -7.44 -9.49
C LEU A 217 6.67 -7.44 -10.81
N SER A 218 7.53 -8.44 -10.98
CA SER A 218 8.15 -8.77 -12.26
C SER A 218 7.12 -9.39 -13.20
N SER A 219 7.49 -9.60 -14.47
CA SER A 219 6.62 -10.34 -15.40
C SER A 219 6.25 -11.73 -14.88
N GLY A 220 7.19 -12.43 -14.22
CA GLY A 220 6.92 -13.73 -13.59
C GLY A 220 6.03 -13.61 -12.34
N GLY A 221 6.20 -12.54 -11.55
CA GLY A 221 5.32 -12.23 -10.42
C GLY A 221 3.87 -11.95 -10.89
N TYR A 222 3.71 -11.12 -11.92
CA TYR A 222 2.40 -10.86 -12.53
C TYR A 222 1.78 -12.09 -13.16
N GLN A 223 2.55 -13.02 -13.75
CA GLN A 223 1.99 -14.27 -14.28
C GLN A 223 1.26 -15.08 -13.20
N ALA A 224 1.83 -15.16 -11.99
CA ALA A 224 1.19 -15.86 -10.87
C ALA A 224 0.01 -15.06 -10.28
N TRP A 225 0.18 -13.74 -10.14
CA TRP A 225 -0.84 -12.85 -9.58
C TRP A 225 -2.07 -12.70 -10.50
N ASP A 226 -1.88 -12.46 -11.79
CA ASP A 226 -2.94 -12.37 -12.79
C ASP A 226 -3.69 -13.71 -12.92
N ARG A 227 -2.99 -14.85 -12.78
CA ARG A 227 -3.62 -16.17 -12.73
C ARG A 227 -4.58 -16.28 -11.54
N ALA A 228 -4.15 -15.90 -10.35
CA ALA A 228 -5.02 -15.92 -9.16
C ALA A 228 -6.26 -15.02 -9.34
N VAL A 229 -6.09 -13.82 -9.92
CA VAL A 229 -7.22 -12.92 -10.24
C VAL A 229 -8.18 -13.57 -11.23
N THR A 230 -7.66 -14.06 -12.35
CA THR A 230 -8.49 -14.59 -13.44
C THR A 230 -9.17 -15.89 -13.08
N GLU A 231 -8.52 -16.79 -12.34
CA GLU A 231 -9.14 -18.02 -11.82
C GLU A 231 -10.22 -17.69 -10.77
N THR A 232 -10.01 -16.67 -9.93
CA THR A 232 -11.02 -16.21 -8.98
C THR A 232 -12.21 -15.61 -9.70
N ALA A 233 -11.96 -14.74 -10.68
CA ALA A 233 -13.01 -14.13 -11.48
C ALA A 233 -13.78 -15.16 -12.32
N ALA A 234 -13.13 -16.23 -12.77
CA ALA A 234 -13.78 -17.31 -13.51
C ALA A 234 -14.82 -18.09 -12.69
N ARG A 235 -14.88 -17.91 -11.36
CA ARG A 235 -15.91 -18.55 -10.52
C ARG A 235 -17.30 -17.96 -10.74
N ILE A 236 -17.42 -16.77 -11.31
CA ILE A 236 -18.72 -16.18 -11.64
C ILE A 236 -19.36 -16.83 -12.87
N CYS A 237 -18.61 -17.67 -13.60
CA CYS A 237 -19.04 -18.32 -14.83
C CYS A 237 -19.86 -19.59 -14.57
N SER A 238 -19.90 -20.07 -13.32
CA SER A 238 -20.51 -21.33 -12.90
C SER A 238 -21.83 -21.13 -12.16
#